data_AF-A0A0K3A415-F1
#
_entry.id   AF-A0A0K3A415-F1
#
_cell.length_a   1.000
_cell.length_b   1.000
_cell.length_c   1.000
_cell.angle_alpha   90.00
_cell.angle_beta   90.00
_cell.angle_gamma   90.00
#
_symmetry.space_group_name_H-M   'P 1'
#
loop_
_entity.id
_entity.type
_entity.pdbx_description
1 polymer ?
#
loop_
_entity_poly.entity_id
_entity_poly.type
_entity_poly.pdbx_seq_one_letter_code
_entity_poly.pdbx_strand_id
1 'polypeptide(L)'
;MFETFDSSIGNDLNKLLETRREDPSGQRLDRAIAALRDAAEQANQYRISLADANERSQAQVLYEGLLAAAEVVTQVRESDA
;
A
#
# COMPACT_ATOMS: atom_id res chain seq x y z
N MET A 1 11.98 13.32 15.06
CA MET A 1 11.83 11.96 14.50
C MET A 1 10.74 11.88 13.41
N PHE A 2 9.76 12.79 13.37
CA PHE A 2 8.78 12.87 12.26
C PHE A 2 9.35 13.46 10.95
N GLU A 3 10.36 14.35 11.00
CA GLU A 3 10.91 15.00 9.79
C GLU A 3 11.58 14.02 8.80
N THR A 4 12.12 12.90 9.27
CA THR A 4 12.80 11.92 8.40
C THR A 4 11.80 11.08 7.59
N PHE A 5 10.64 10.78 8.17
CA PHE A 5 9.55 10.07 7.50
C PHE A 5 9.03 10.83 6.27
N ASP A 6 9.01 12.15 6.33
CA ASP A 6 8.45 13.00 5.29
C ASP A 6 9.25 12.93 3.98
N SER A 7 10.58 12.92 4.07
CA SER A 7 11.44 12.89 2.87
C SER A 7 11.42 11.54 2.14
N SER A 8 11.40 10.42 2.87
CA SER A 8 11.33 9.09 2.25
C SER A 8 9.97 8.86 1.61
N ILE A 9 8.89 9.24 2.29
CA ILE A 9 7.53 9.14 1.75
C ILE A 9 7.40 10.02 0.51
N GLY A 10 7.86 11.27 0.54
CA GLY A 10 7.87 12.13 -0.63
C GLY A 10 8.64 11.55 -1.82
N ASN A 11 9.80 10.94 -1.57
CA ASN A 11 10.58 10.27 -2.61
C ASN A 11 9.86 9.05 -3.20
N ASP A 12 9.19 8.25 -2.36
CA ASP A 12 8.46 7.08 -2.84
C ASP A 12 7.19 7.46 -3.61
N LEU A 13 6.50 8.53 -3.21
CA LEU A 13 5.39 9.11 -3.98
C LEU A 13 5.87 9.65 -5.34
N ASN A 14 7.05 10.30 -5.39
CA ASN A 14 7.63 10.73 -6.66
C ASN A 14 7.94 9.55 -7.58
N LYS A 15 8.47 8.44 -7.06
CA LYS A 15 8.68 7.21 -7.86
C LYS A 15 7.38 6.61 -8.37
N LEU A 16 6.28 6.69 -7.60
CA LEU A 16 4.96 6.26 -8.07
C LEU A 16 4.46 7.14 -9.23
N LEU A 17 4.66 8.47 -9.13
CA LEU A 17 4.35 9.40 -10.21
C LEU A 17 5.22 9.16 -11.45
N GLU A 18 6.52 8.88 -11.28
CA GLU A 18 7.42 8.48 -12.38
C GLU A 18 6.95 7.19 -13.03
N THR A 19 6.64 6.16 -12.24
CA THR A 19 6.11 4.88 -12.74
C THR A 19 4.85 5.07 -13.58
N ARG A 20 3.95 5.97 -13.15
CA ARG A 20 2.75 6.34 -13.93
C ARG A 20 3.11 6.98 -15.27
N ARG A 21 4.03 7.96 -15.26
CA ARG A 21 4.45 8.68 -16.47
C ARG A 21 5.11 7.75 -17.49
N GLU A 22 5.87 6.76 -17.02
CA GLU A 22 6.54 5.76 -17.84
C GLU A 22 5.61 4.67 -18.39
N ASP A 23 4.46 4.45 -17.77
CA ASP A 23 3.47 3.44 -18.19
C ASP A 23 2.08 4.05 -18.36
N PRO A 24 1.79 4.65 -19.53
CA PRO A 24 0.49 5.25 -19.84
C PRO A 24 -0.69 4.26 -19.77
N SER A 25 -0.43 2.95 -19.89
CA SER A 25 -1.48 1.93 -19.72
C SER A 25 -1.93 1.81 -18.27
N GLY A 26 -1.06 2.18 -17.33
CA GLY A 26 -1.24 2.02 -15.88
C GLY A 26 -1.16 0.58 -15.40
N GLN A 27 -0.78 -0.38 -16.25
CA GLN A 27 -0.73 -1.80 -15.93
C GLN A 27 0.24 -2.10 -14.77
N ARG A 28 1.37 -1.38 -14.67
CA ARG A 28 2.31 -1.50 -13.54
C ARG A 28 1.64 -1.12 -12.22
N LEU A 29 0.86 -0.04 -12.21
CA LEU A 29 0.13 0.39 -11.02
C LEU A 29 -1.02 -0.56 -10.70
N ASP A 30 -1.75 -1.06 -11.69
CA ASP A 30 -2.79 -2.09 -11.48
C ASP A 30 -2.25 -3.34 -10.81
N ARG A 31 -1.08 -3.81 -11.25
CA ARG A 31 -0.40 -4.96 -10.62
C ARG A 31 0.02 -4.66 -9.19
N ALA A 32 0.51 -3.45 -8.92
CA ALA A 32 0.88 -3.03 -7.57
C ALA A 32 -0.34 -2.98 -6.65
N ILE A 33 -1.46 -2.42 -7.11
CA ILE A 33 -2.74 -2.37 -6.38
C ILE A 33 -3.23 -3.80 -6.07
N ALA A 34 -3.22 -4.69 -7.06
CA ALA A 34 -3.62 -6.08 -6.88
C ALA A 34 -2.73 -6.79 -5.84
N ALA A 35 -1.41 -6.67 -5.96
CA ALA A 35 -0.48 -7.28 -5.02
C ALA A 35 -0.64 -6.76 -3.58
N LEU A 36 -0.89 -5.46 -3.40
CA LEU A 36 -1.16 -4.88 -2.08
C LEU A 36 -2.47 -5.38 -1.48
N ARG A 37 -3.53 -5.51 -2.28
CA ARG A 37 -4.82 -6.06 -1.84
C ARG A 37 -4.72 -7.54 -1.47
N ASP A 38 -4.03 -8.34 -2.28
CA ASP A 38 -3.78 -9.76 -2.00
C ASP A 38 -2.97 -9.94 -0.71
N ALA A 39 -1.96 -9.10 -0.48
CA ALA A 39 -1.19 -9.11 0.75
C ALA A 39 -2.04 -8.68 1.96
N ALA A 40 -2.92 -7.70 1.80
CA ALA A 40 -3.85 -7.29 2.86
C ALA A 40 -4.79 -8.44 3.23
N GLU A 41 -5.34 -9.14 2.24
CA GLU A 41 -6.21 -10.29 2.49
C GLU A 41 -5.45 -11.39 3.25
N GLN A 42 -4.21 -11.71 2.86
CA GLN A 42 -3.36 -12.65 3.59
C GLN A 42 -3.10 -12.20 5.05
N ALA A 43 -2.82 -10.92 5.28
CA ALA A 43 -2.64 -10.37 6.62
C ALA A 43 -3.92 -10.49 7.46
N ASN A 44 -5.09 -10.30 6.86
CA ASN A 44 -6.37 -10.48 7.55
C ASN A 44 -6.67 -11.96 7.85
N GLN A 45 -6.39 -12.88 6.92
CA GLN A 45 -6.52 -14.32 7.18
C GLN A 45 -5.59 -14.77 8.32
N TYR A 46 -4.35 -14.30 8.30
CA TYR A 46 -3.39 -14.53 9.38
C TYR A 46 -3.93 -13.99 10.71
N ARG A 47 -4.41 -12.73 10.74
CA ARG A 47 -5.04 -12.12 11.92
C ARG A 47 -6.18 -12.98 12.50
N ILE A 48 -7.06 -13.51 11.66
CA ILE A 48 -8.19 -14.34 12.10
C ILE A 48 -7.71 -15.66 12.74
N SER A 49 -6.58 -16.20 12.29
CA SER A 49 -6.00 -17.44 12.82
C SER A 49 -5.29 -17.29 14.17
N LEU A 50 -4.97 -16.05 14.57
CA LEU A 50 -4.18 -15.78 15.78
C LEU A 50 -5.03 -15.79 17.06
N ALA A 51 -4.54 -16.52 18.07
CA ALA A 51 -5.17 -16.54 19.39
C ALA A 51 -4.74 -15.35 20.26
N ASP A 52 -3.46 -14.96 20.18
CA ASP A 52 -2.90 -13.87 20.98
C ASP A 52 -3.45 -12.51 20.55
N ALA A 53 -3.77 -11.66 21.53
CA ALA A 53 -4.39 -10.35 21.27
C ALA A 53 -3.39 -9.32 20.74
N ASN A 54 -2.13 -9.39 21.16
CA ASN A 54 -1.09 -8.49 20.69
C ASN A 54 -0.68 -8.83 19.25
N GLU A 55 -0.51 -10.11 18.93
CA GLU A 55 -0.25 -10.57 17.56
C GLU A 55 -1.40 -10.20 16.63
N ARG A 56 -2.66 -10.33 17.07
CA ARG A 56 -3.84 -9.87 16.31
C ARG A 56 -3.81 -8.37 16.03
N SER A 57 -3.43 -7.56 17.01
CA SER A 57 -3.31 -6.11 16.85
C SER A 57 -2.24 -5.75 15.82
N GLN A 58 -1.08 -6.41 15.87
CA GLN A 58 0.00 -6.20 14.89
C GLN A 58 -0.43 -6.60 13.47
N ALA A 59 -1.11 -7.75 13.32
CA ALA A 59 -1.64 -8.18 12.04
C ALA A 59 -2.75 -7.24 11.52
N GLN A 60 -3.54 -6.63 12.41
CA GLN A 60 -4.51 -5.60 12.05
C GLN A 60 -3.83 -4.33 11.50
N VAL A 61 -2.79 -3.83 12.17
CA VAL A 61 -2.03 -2.67 11.68
C VAL A 61 -1.43 -2.95 10.31
N LEU A 62 -0.90 -4.15 10.09
CA LEU A 62 -0.37 -4.56 8.77
C LEU A 62 -1.46 -4.59 7.70
N TYR A 63 -2.63 -5.19 8.02
CA TYR A 63 -3.77 -5.23 7.11
C TYR A 63 -4.22 -3.82 6.70
N GLU A 64 -4.41 -2.93 7.68
CA GLU A 64 -4.84 -1.55 7.45
C GLU A 64 -3.78 -0.75 6.67
N GLY A 65 -2.50 -0.94 6.98
CA GLY A 65 -1.39 -0.30 6.27
C GLY A 65 -1.30 -0.72 4.80
N LEU A 66 -1.52 -2.00 4.48
CA LEU A 66 -1.53 -2.51 3.11
C LEU A 66 -2.73 -1.97 2.31
N LEU A 67 -3.90 -1.85 2.93
CA LEU A 67 -5.06 -1.21 2.31
C LEU A 67 -4.81 0.28 2.05
N ALA A 68 -4.25 1.00 3.02
CA ALA A 68 -3.90 2.41 2.84
C ALA A 68 -2.89 2.61 1.72
N ALA A 69 -1.87 1.74 1.61
CA ALA A 69 -0.92 1.77 0.50
C ALA A 69 -1.61 1.51 -0.85
N ALA A 70 -2.51 0.52 -0.93
CA ALA A 70 -3.25 0.24 -2.17
C ALA A 70 -4.10 1.45 -2.61
N GLU A 71 -4.70 2.15 -1.65
CA GLU A 71 -5.48 3.36 -1.88
C GLU A 71 -4.62 4.51 -2.42
N VAL A 72 -3.44 4.76 -1.82
CA VAL A 72 -2.49 5.76 -2.33
C VAL A 72 -2.09 5.47 -3.78
N VAL A 73 -1.79 4.21 -4.11
CA VAL A 73 -1.42 3.83 -5.48
C VAL A 73 -2.62 3.98 -6.44
N THR A 74 -3.83 3.68 -5.97
CA THR A 74 -5.08 3.89 -6.73
C THR A 74 -5.27 5.38 -7.06
N GLN A 75 -5.12 6.25 -6.08
CA GLN A 75 -5.22 7.71 -6.29
C GLN A 75 -4.15 8.23 -7.24
N VAL A 76 -2.91 7.75 -7.14
CA VAL A 76 -1.87 8.09 -8.12
C VAL A 76 -2.29 7.64 -9.51
N ARG A 77 -2.82 6.42 -9.66
CA ARG A 77 -3.26 5.89 -10.94
C ARG A 77 -4.39 6.71 -11.56
N GLU A 78 -5.32 7.19 -10.75
CA GLU A 78 -6.53 7.92 -11.17
C GLU A 78 -6.33 9.43 -11.29
N SER A 79 -5.27 9.99 -10.70
CA SER A 79 -4.92 11.41 -10.87
C SER A 79 -4.76 11.72 -12.37
N ASP A 80 -5.42 12.77 -12.87
CA ASP A 80 -5.57 13.17 -14.29
C ASP A 80 -6.63 12.43 -15.16
N ALA A 81 -7.64 11.79 -14.58
CA ALA A 81 -8.92 11.56 -15.26
C ALA A 81 -9.77 12.83 -15.36
#